data_AF-A0A0S4KHE4-F1
#
_entry.id   AF-A0A0S4KHE4-F1
#
_cell.length_a   1.000
_cell.length_b   1.000
_cell.length_c   1.000
_cell.angle_alpha   90.00
_cell.angle_beta   90.00
_cell.angle_gamma   90.00
#
_symmetry.space_group_name_H-M   'P 1'
#
loop_
_entity.id
_entity.type
_entity.pdbx_description
1 polymer ?
#
loop_
_entity_poly.entity_id
_entity_poly.type
_entity_poly.pdbx_seq_one_letter_code
_entity_poly.pdbx_strand_id
1 'polypeptide(L)'
;MARPQQLAQIFQMILTLLSLVVACTAGIDHDDDDLALILKTQRTALTSFFTATNGPQWSDLCTNGWTWDNQTTCEWFGITCTNNLVTSINLANCGLSGTLPSELGQVTSLQDLDVSSNAISGTIPDNGLLNLTNLQLVYLYSNNFSGTLPVGWSTMSSLTDVRLFNNSFTGTLPTSWSMLSYLSTLWLSGNRLSGTLPDAYSALTQLSLFDVGQNGNIVGTLPSSWSSITNLGTVGLQGNQFVGTLPGSWGNLSSLSSLQVDGNHLTGSLPNQWGAQMSNLWQFTASINNLTGTLPESWSQLLFLGSFNVSHNQLSGNLPSTWPAAMNSSMIADALDIRWNCINITIANVTDGYFWANQWIAPQRQGQC
;
A
#
# COMPACT_ATOMS: atom_id res chain seq x y z
N MET A 1 -27.25 20.77 79.77
CA MET A 1 -28.20 20.99 78.66
C MET A 1 -27.41 21.35 77.40
N ALA A 2 -27.00 20.35 76.61
CA ALA A 2 -26.44 20.61 75.29
C ALA A 2 -27.59 21.03 74.36
N ARG A 3 -27.40 22.11 73.61
CA ARG A 3 -28.46 22.76 72.82
C ARG A 3 -28.92 21.83 71.69
N PRO A 4 -30.23 21.73 71.40
CA PRO A 4 -30.79 20.86 70.35
C PRO A 4 -30.19 21.08 68.95
N GLN A 5 -29.60 22.25 68.70
CA GLN A 5 -28.88 22.54 67.45
C GLN A 5 -27.56 21.76 67.29
N GLN A 6 -26.84 21.44 68.36
CA GLN A 6 -25.60 20.64 68.25
C GLN A 6 -25.88 19.15 67.98
N LEU A 7 -26.97 18.61 68.54
CA LEU A 7 -27.42 17.25 68.25
C LEU A 7 -27.88 17.10 66.80
N ALA A 8 -28.56 18.11 66.25
CA ALA A 8 -28.97 18.12 64.84
C ALA A 8 -27.75 18.14 63.89
N GLN A 9 -26.71 18.92 64.21
CA GLN A 9 -25.49 18.96 63.40
C GLN A 9 -24.71 17.63 63.46
N ILE A 10 -24.61 17.01 64.63
CA ILE A 10 -23.97 15.69 64.78
C ILE A 10 -24.76 14.62 64.00
N PHE A 11 -26.10 14.66 64.05
CA PHE A 11 -26.94 13.73 63.30
C PHE A 11 -26.81 13.90 61.78
N GLN A 12 -26.75 15.16 61.31
CA GLN A 12 -26.52 15.46 59.89
C GLN A 12 -25.13 14.99 59.44
N MET A 13 -24.11 15.16 60.28
CA MET A 13 -22.74 14.73 60.00
C MET A 13 -22.62 13.20 59.96
N ILE A 14 -23.32 12.50 60.85
CA ILE A 14 -23.42 11.03 60.87
C ILE A 14 -24.18 10.52 59.64
N LEU A 15 -25.26 11.19 59.22
CA LEU A 15 -25.98 10.87 57.97
C LEU A 15 -25.10 11.07 56.73
N THR A 16 -24.31 12.15 56.66
CA THR A 16 -23.38 12.37 55.55
C THR A 16 -22.23 11.36 55.55
N LEU A 17 -21.70 11.00 56.72
CA LEU A 17 -20.68 9.96 56.86
C LEU A 17 -21.23 8.58 56.52
N LEU A 18 -22.47 8.25 56.91
CA LEU A 18 -23.16 7.02 56.51
C LEU A 18 -23.41 7.00 54.99
N SER A 19 -23.79 8.10 54.36
CA SER A 19 -23.94 8.15 52.90
C SER A 19 -22.60 8.01 52.16
N LEU A 20 -21.51 8.54 52.71
CA LEU A 20 -20.15 8.37 52.18
C LEU A 20 -19.63 6.94 52.41
N VAL A 21 -19.96 6.31 53.54
CA VAL A 21 -19.62 4.90 53.80
C VAL A 21 -20.46 3.97 52.93
N VAL A 22 -21.75 4.25 52.70
CA VAL A 22 -22.58 3.51 51.74
C VAL A 22 -22.04 3.65 50.31
N ALA A 23 -21.57 4.85 49.92
CA ALA A 23 -20.90 5.08 48.65
C ALA A 23 -19.51 4.41 48.56
N CYS A 24 -18.85 4.15 49.70
CA CYS A 24 -17.56 3.46 49.74
C CYS A 24 -17.69 1.93 49.90
N THR A 25 -18.85 1.44 50.38
CA THR A 25 -19.20 0.00 50.42
C THR A 25 -19.91 -0.49 49.17
N ALA A 26 -20.43 0.43 48.35
CA ALA A 26 -20.73 0.15 46.96
C ALA A 26 -19.42 0.28 46.18
N GLY A 27 -18.66 -0.82 46.10
CA GLY A 27 -17.77 -1.00 44.96
C GLY A 27 -18.63 -0.97 43.71
N ILE A 28 -18.80 0.21 43.13
CA ILE A 28 -19.33 0.37 41.78
C ILE A 28 -18.14 0.04 40.90
N ASP A 29 -18.19 -1.12 40.25
CA ASP A 29 -17.27 -1.53 39.19
C ASP A 29 -17.37 -0.52 38.04
N HIS A 30 -16.64 0.59 38.13
CA HIS A 30 -16.57 1.58 37.06
C HIS A 30 -15.96 0.99 35.78
N ASP A 31 -15.09 0.00 35.91
CA ASP A 31 -14.43 -0.67 34.79
C ASP A 31 -15.40 -1.56 33.97
N ASP A 32 -16.42 -2.17 34.60
CA ASP A 32 -17.40 -3.00 33.89
C ASP A 32 -18.39 -2.16 33.06
N ASP A 33 -18.79 -0.98 33.56
CA ASP A 33 -19.66 -0.06 32.83
C ASP A 33 -18.96 0.53 31.59
N ASP A 34 -17.66 0.85 31.69
CA ASP A 34 -16.86 1.35 30.58
C ASP A 34 -16.63 0.26 29.51
N LEU A 35 -16.33 -0.98 29.92
CA LEU A 35 -16.21 -2.10 28.98
C LEU A 35 -17.55 -2.40 28.29
N ALA A 36 -18.66 -2.41 29.04
CA ALA A 36 -19.99 -2.61 28.46
C ALA A 36 -20.34 -1.52 27.43
N LEU A 37 -19.95 -0.27 27.67
CA LEU A 37 -20.13 0.83 26.73
C LEU A 37 -19.30 0.65 25.46
N ILE A 38 -18.04 0.21 25.56
CA ILE A 38 -17.18 -0.08 24.40
C ILE A 38 -17.77 -1.22 23.56
N LEU A 39 -18.18 -2.32 24.19
CA LEU A 39 -18.79 -3.47 23.52
C LEU A 39 -20.12 -3.12 22.84
N LYS A 40 -20.90 -2.21 23.43
CA LYS A 40 -22.10 -1.67 22.79
C LYS A 40 -21.75 -0.80 21.58
N THR A 41 -20.75 0.06 21.72
CA THR A 41 -20.31 0.99 20.67
C THR A 41 -19.78 0.23 19.45
N GLN A 42 -18.92 -0.78 19.64
CA GLN A 42 -18.42 -1.59 18.51
C GLN A 42 -19.56 -2.31 17.78
N ARG A 43 -20.57 -2.83 18.50
CA ARG A 43 -21.75 -3.45 17.90
C ARG A 43 -22.54 -2.45 17.07
N THR A 44 -22.75 -1.24 17.57
CA THR A 44 -23.43 -0.19 16.82
C THR A 44 -22.65 0.16 15.55
N ALA A 45 -21.33 0.34 15.65
CA ALA A 45 -20.48 0.61 14.49
C ALA A 45 -20.54 -0.50 13.43
N LEU A 46 -20.46 -1.77 13.85
CA LEU A 46 -20.58 -2.91 12.93
C LEU A 46 -22.00 -3.03 12.33
N THR A 47 -23.04 -2.69 13.08
CA THR A 47 -24.43 -2.69 12.57
C THR A 47 -24.63 -1.59 11.53
N SER A 48 -24.05 -0.40 11.76
CA SER A 48 -23.99 0.67 10.77
C SER A 48 -23.20 0.25 9.54
N PHE A 49 -22.09 -0.47 9.72
CA PHE A 49 -21.33 -1.09 8.63
C PHE A 49 -22.17 -2.05 7.79
N PHE A 50 -22.86 -2.99 8.43
CA PHE A 50 -23.77 -3.92 7.75
C PHE A 50 -24.83 -3.18 6.93
N THR A 51 -25.45 -2.17 7.53
CA THR A 51 -26.51 -1.40 6.86
C THR A 51 -25.98 -0.57 5.69
N ALA A 52 -24.86 0.14 5.89
CA ALA A 52 -24.26 1.03 4.90
C ALA A 52 -23.67 0.28 3.69
N THR A 53 -23.31 -0.99 3.88
CA THR A 53 -22.75 -1.85 2.83
C THR A 53 -23.75 -2.89 2.32
N ASN A 54 -25.05 -2.63 2.49
CA ASN A 54 -26.14 -3.43 1.94
C ASN A 54 -26.12 -4.90 2.40
N GLY A 55 -25.92 -5.10 3.69
CA GLY A 55 -25.83 -6.38 4.40
C GLY A 55 -26.79 -7.47 3.96
N PRO A 56 -28.10 -7.20 3.79
CA PRO A 56 -29.06 -8.22 3.34
C PRO A 56 -28.80 -8.77 1.93
N GLN A 57 -27.87 -8.19 1.17
CA GLN A 57 -27.47 -8.61 -0.17
C GLN A 57 -26.02 -9.10 -0.25
N TRP A 58 -25.31 -9.21 0.88
CA TRP A 58 -24.03 -9.90 0.90
C TRP A 58 -24.22 -11.38 0.54
N SER A 59 -23.12 -12.07 0.25
CA SER A 59 -23.14 -13.52 0.00
C SER A 59 -23.72 -14.27 1.20
N ASP A 60 -24.40 -15.39 0.95
CA ASP A 60 -25.08 -16.17 2.00
C ASP A 60 -24.15 -16.55 3.16
N LEU A 61 -22.87 -16.84 2.88
CA LEU A 61 -21.87 -17.14 3.91
C LEU A 61 -21.65 -15.95 4.85
N CYS A 62 -21.51 -14.74 4.29
CA CYS A 62 -21.23 -13.55 5.07
C CYS A 62 -22.48 -13.04 5.78
N THR A 63 -23.63 -13.01 5.11
CA THR A 63 -24.91 -12.56 5.67
C THR A 63 -25.38 -13.44 6.82
N ASN A 64 -25.39 -14.76 6.64
CA ASN A 64 -25.91 -15.69 7.66
C ASN A 64 -24.97 -15.86 8.84
N GLY A 65 -23.69 -15.49 8.68
CA GLY A 65 -22.71 -15.51 9.73
C GLY A 65 -22.80 -14.34 10.72
N TRP A 66 -23.67 -13.36 10.47
CA TRP A 66 -23.90 -12.23 11.37
C TRP A 66 -25.12 -12.52 12.25
N THR A 67 -24.87 -12.88 13.52
CA THR A 67 -25.91 -13.29 14.48
C THR A 67 -26.39 -12.10 15.32
N TRP A 68 -27.65 -11.71 15.13
CA TRP A 68 -28.24 -10.53 15.79
C TRP A 68 -28.65 -10.76 17.25
N ASP A 69 -28.67 -12.02 17.70
CA ASP A 69 -29.12 -12.48 19.01
C ASP A 69 -28.00 -12.72 20.03
N ASN A 70 -26.75 -12.92 19.58
CA ASN A 70 -25.62 -13.15 20.48
C ASN A 70 -25.17 -11.87 21.19
N GLN A 71 -24.76 -12.01 22.46
CA GLN A 71 -24.28 -10.91 23.31
C GLN A 71 -22.95 -10.32 22.81
N THR A 72 -22.16 -11.07 22.03
CA THR A 72 -20.86 -10.62 21.49
C THR A 72 -20.86 -10.50 19.96
N THR A 73 -20.09 -9.55 19.43
CA THR A 73 -19.81 -9.40 17.99
C THR A 73 -18.67 -10.30 17.52
N CYS A 74 -17.94 -10.93 18.43
CA CYS A 74 -16.74 -11.73 18.13
C CYS A 74 -17.04 -13.07 17.45
N GLU A 75 -18.31 -13.48 17.44
CA GLU A 75 -18.76 -14.68 16.75
C GLU A 75 -19.32 -14.35 15.35
N TRP A 76 -19.41 -13.06 15.00
CA TRP A 76 -19.86 -12.66 13.68
C TRP A 76 -18.81 -13.04 12.64
N PHE A 77 -19.27 -13.53 11.50
CA PHE A 77 -18.39 -13.89 10.40
C PHE A 77 -17.49 -12.72 9.99
N GLY A 78 -16.20 -13.02 9.87
CA GLY A 78 -15.18 -12.03 9.51
C GLY A 78 -14.71 -11.16 10.66
N ILE A 79 -15.26 -11.28 11.87
CA ILE A 79 -14.85 -10.50 13.04
C ILE A 79 -13.88 -11.31 13.90
N THR A 80 -12.71 -10.75 14.20
CA THR A 80 -11.79 -11.29 15.21
C THR A 80 -11.67 -10.33 16.37
N CYS A 81 -11.64 -10.87 17.58
CA CYS A 81 -11.49 -10.09 18.80
C CYS A 81 -10.28 -10.50 19.62
N THR A 82 -9.71 -9.53 20.34
CA THR A 82 -8.78 -9.76 21.45
C THR A 82 -9.42 -9.19 22.71
N ASN A 83 -9.57 -10.02 23.76
CA ASN A 83 -10.25 -9.62 25.00
C ASN A 83 -11.65 -9.00 24.76
N ASN A 84 -12.45 -9.61 23.87
CA ASN A 84 -13.78 -9.15 23.42
C ASN A 84 -13.83 -7.85 22.60
N LEU A 85 -12.70 -7.18 22.40
CA LEU A 85 -12.60 -5.99 21.55
C LEU A 85 -12.28 -6.39 20.12
N VAL A 86 -12.99 -5.81 19.16
CA VAL A 86 -12.80 -6.10 17.73
C VAL A 86 -11.45 -5.58 17.27
N THR A 87 -10.58 -6.48 16.80
CA THR A 87 -9.23 -6.15 16.32
C THR A 87 -9.07 -6.37 14.83
N SER A 88 -9.88 -7.24 14.21
CA SER A 88 -9.84 -7.46 12.76
C SER A 88 -11.24 -7.61 12.19
N ILE A 89 -11.47 -6.97 11.03
CA ILE A 89 -12.65 -7.14 10.20
C ILE A 89 -12.15 -7.64 8.83
N ASN A 90 -12.48 -8.89 8.50
CA ASN A 90 -12.18 -9.51 7.21
C ASN A 90 -13.48 -9.95 6.53
N LEU A 91 -13.92 -9.14 5.58
CA LEU A 91 -15.11 -9.36 4.76
C LEU A 91 -14.75 -9.27 3.27
N ALA A 92 -13.55 -9.77 2.91
CA ALA A 92 -13.12 -9.83 1.54
C ALA A 92 -14.06 -10.73 0.71
N ASN A 93 -14.39 -10.31 -0.51
CA ASN A 93 -15.22 -11.10 -1.43
C ASN A 93 -16.57 -11.55 -0.84
N CYS A 94 -17.21 -10.68 -0.06
CA CYS A 94 -18.52 -10.92 0.55
C CYS A 94 -19.69 -10.29 -0.22
N GLY A 95 -19.44 -9.64 -1.36
CA GLY A 95 -20.48 -8.98 -2.15
C GLY A 95 -20.98 -7.66 -1.53
N LEU A 96 -20.17 -7.02 -0.67
CA LEU A 96 -20.53 -5.73 -0.04
C LEU A 96 -20.76 -4.68 -1.13
N SER A 97 -21.79 -3.86 -0.98
CA SER A 97 -22.10 -2.75 -1.90
C SER A 97 -22.67 -1.55 -1.14
N GLY A 98 -22.46 -0.32 -1.60
CA GLY A 98 -22.86 0.88 -0.83
C GLY A 98 -21.64 1.70 -0.45
N THR A 99 -21.49 2.12 0.81
CA THR A 99 -20.41 3.01 1.26
C THR A 99 -19.76 2.56 2.57
N LEU A 100 -18.50 2.92 2.78
CA LEU A 100 -17.81 2.73 4.07
C LEU A 100 -18.28 3.80 5.07
N PRO A 101 -18.95 3.44 6.19
CA PRO A 101 -19.48 4.43 7.13
C PRO A 101 -18.40 5.00 8.07
N SER A 102 -18.59 6.25 8.48
CA SER A 102 -17.71 6.94 9.44
C SER A 102 -17.74 6.32 10.85
N GLU A 103 -18.84 5.68 11.21
CA GLU A 103 -19.08 5.03 12.50
C GLU A 103 -18.06 3.92 12.77
N LEU A 104 -17.42 3.37 11.72
CA LEU A 104 -16.33 2.41 11.88
C LEU A 104 -15.17 2.99 12.70
N GLY A 105 -14.97 4.31 12.68
CA GLY A 105 -13.98 4.99 13.53
C GLY A 105 -14.24 4.89 15.03
N GLN A 106 -15.40 4.38 15.46
CA GLN A 106 -15.69 4.11 16.87
C GLN A 106 -15.08 2.79 17.35
N VAL A 107 -14.61 1.92 16.46
CA VAL A 107 -13.95 0.65 16.79
C VAL A 107 -12.45 0.90 17.00
N THR A 108 -12.09 1.64 18.04
CA THR A 108 -10.72 2.15 18.24
C THR A 108 -9.67 1.05 18.46
N SER A 109 -10.08 -0.16 18.80
CA SER A 109 -9.22 -1.35 18.92
C SER A 109 -8.86 -1.99 17.58
N LEU A 110 -9.46 -1.55 16.47
CA LEU A 110 -9.26 -2.15 15.16
C LEU A 110 -7.81 -1.99 14.68
N GLN A 111 -7.23 -3.12 14.28
CA GLN A 111 -5.87 -3.24 13.75
C GLN A 111 -5.90 -3.58 12.26
N ASP A 112 -6.84 -4.43 11.84
CA ASP A 112 -6.93 -4.90 10.46
C ASP A 112 -8.31 -4.64 9.88
N LEU A 113 -8.35 -3.99 8.72
CA LEU A 113 -9.57 -3.81 7.93
C LEU A 113 -9.35 -4.37 6.52
N ASP A 114 -9.98 -5.49 6.22
CA ASP A 114 -10.04 -6.08 4.88
C ASP A 114 -11.49 -6.16 4.40
N VAL A 115 -11.82 -5.29 3.44
CA VAL A 115 -13.10 -5.31 2.70
C VAL A 115 -12.83 -5.37 1.20
N SER A 116 -11.70 -5.96 0.82
CA SER A 116 -11.24 -6.03 -0.55
C SER A 116 -12.12 -6.91 -1.45
N SER A 117 -12.03 -6.71 -2.76
CA SER A 117 -12.77 -7.51 -3.75
C SER A 117 -14.29 -7.49 -3.53
N ASN A 118 -14.84 -6.28 -3.35
CA ASN A 118 -16.28 -6.04 -3.17
C ASN A 118 -16.75 -4.94 -4.16
N ALA A 119 -17.98 -4.46 -4.01
CA ALA A 119 -18.56 -3.37 -4.80
C ALA A 119 -18.82 -2.11 -3.94
N ILE A 120 -18.00 -1.87 -2.91
CA ILE A 120 -18.12 -0.67 -2.07
C ILE A 120 -17.74 0.55 -2.90
N SER A 121 -18.51 1.62 -2.77
CA SER A 121 -18.41 2.86 -3.54
C SER A 121 -18.36 4.08 -2.61
N GLY A 122 -18.35 5.28 -3.20
CA GLY A 122 -18.23 6.52 -2.44
C GLY A 122 -16.79 6.82 -2.03
N THR A 123 -16.61 7.71 -1.06
CA THR A 123 -15.30 8.14 -0.57
C THR A 123 -14.92 7.44 0.73
N ILE A 124 -13.63 7.32 1.02
CA ILE A 124 -13.17 6.97 2.38
C ILE A 124 -13.54 8.14 3.32
N PRO A 125 -14.24 7.90 4.45
CA PRO A 125 -14.60 8.95 5.39
C PRO A 125 -13.38 9.38 6.22
N ASP A 126 -12.48 10.20 5.64
CA ASP A 126 -11.18 10.61 6.20
C ASP A 126 -11.28 11.00 7.69
N ASN A 127 -12.03 12.06 8.01
CA ASN A 127 -12.24 12.53 9.39
C ASN A 127 -12.93 11.50 10.29
N GLY A 128 -13.76 10.63 9.71
CA GLY A 128 -14.50 9.62 10.46
C GLY A 128 -13.61 8.50 10.99
N LEU A 129 -12.49 8.21 10.33
CA LEU A 129 -11.61 7.08 10.66
C LEU A 129 -10.36 7.47 11.46
N LEU A 130 -10.16 8.75 11.77
CA LEU A 130 -8.93 9.23 12.44
C LEU A 130 -8.71 8.65 13.84
N ASN A 131 -9.78 8.18 14.49
CA ASN A 131 -9.70 7.56 15.81
C ASN A 131 -9.16 6.11 15.78
N LEU A 132 -8.95 5.53 14.59
CA LEU A 132 -8.41 4.19 14.42
C LEU A 132 -6.87 4.19 14.55
N THR A 133 -6.34 4.74 15.64
CA THR A 133 -4.88 4.93 15.82
C THR A 133 -4.11 3.61 15.93
N ASN A 134 -4.80 2.50 16.18
CA ASN A 134 -4.22 1.15 16.24
C ASN A 134 -4.23 0.43 14.89
N LEU A 135 -4.80 1.04 13.83
CA LEU A 135 -4.92 0.41 12.52
C LEU A 135 -3.53 0.21 11.90
N GLN A 136 -3.26 -1.02 11.49
CA GLN A 136 -1.99 -1.49 10.90
C GLN A 136 -2.19 -1.86 9.44
N LEU A 137 -3.26 -2.61 9.13
CA LEU A 137 -3.53 -3.15 7.80
C LEU A 137 -4.83 -2.58 7.24
N VAL A 138 -4.78 -2.03 6.03
CA VAL A 138 -5.94 -1.48 5.33
C VAL A 138 -6.00 -1.99 3.91
N TYR A 139 -6.90 -2.95 3.67
CA TYR A 139 -7.11 -3.58 2.38
C TYR A 139 -8.50 -3.21 1.83
N LEU A 140 -8.51 -2.20 0.95
CA LEU A 140 -9.71 -1.69 0.27
C LEU A 140 -9.67 -1.94 -1.25
N TYR A 141 -8.69 -2.72 -1.72
CA TYR A 141 -8.45 -2.93 -3.14
C TYR A 141 -9.59 -3.67 -3.85
N SER A 142 -9.65 -3.52 -5.17
CA SER A 142 -10.69 -4.14 -6.03
C SER A 142 -12.10 -3.80 -5.54
N ASN A 143 -12.39 -2.50 -5.43
CA ASN A 143 -13.70 -1.94 -5.09
C ASN A 143 -14.03 -0.80 -6.08
N ASN A 144 -15.07 -0.02 -5.79
CA ASN A 144 -15.47 1.14 -6.57
C ASN A 144 -15.31 2.45 -5.77
N PHE A 145 -14.35 2.51 -4.84
CA PHE A 145 -14.05 3.72 -4.07
C PHE A 145 -13.62 4.87 -5.00
N SER A 146 -13.94 6.09 -4.60
CA SER A 146 -13.72 7.33 -5.35
C SER A 146 -13.28 8.46 -4.43
N GLY A 147 -13.04 9.65 -4.99
CA GLY A 147 -12.54 10.80 -4.23
C GLY A 147 -11.05 10.72 -3.95
N THR A 148 -10.55 11.56 -3.05
CA THR A 148 -9.12 11.68 -2.76
C THR A 148 -8.63 10.67 -1.74
N LEU A 149 -7.33 10.38 -1.75
CA LEU A 149 -6.67 9.68 -0.65
C LEU A 149 -6.80 10.49 0.65
N PRO A 150 -7.05 9.83 1.80
CA PRO A 150 -7.31 10.50 3.08
C PRO A 150 -6.03 11.12 3.66
N VAL A 151 -5.98 12.46 3.70
CA VAL A 151 -4.81 13.22 4.16
C VAL A 151 -4.62 13.07 5.66
N GLY A 152 -5.73 12.92 6.41
CA GLY A 152 -5.73 12.78 7.85
C GLY A 152 -5.07 11.49 8.35
N TRP A 153 -4.96 10.45 7.51
CA TRP A 153 -4.29 9.19 7.87
C TRP A 153 -2.83 9.37 8.28
N SER A 154 -2.20 10.51 7.97
CA SER A 154 -0.88 10.88 8.49
C SER A 154 -0.75 10.81 10.02
N THR A 155 -1.85 10.87 10.78
CA THR A 155 -1.84 10.72 12.24
C THR A 155 -1.95 9.26 12.71
N MET A 156 -2.23 8.32 11.82
CA MET A 156 -2.40 6.89 12.14
C MET A 156 -1.04 6.19 12.09
N SER A 157 -0.19 6.50 13.06
CA SER A 157 1.23 6.09 13.08
C SER A 157 1.46 4.58 13.12
N SER A 158 0.44 3.78 13.40
CA SER A 158 0.54 2.31 13.43
C SER A 158 0.41 1.66 12.06
N LEU A 159 0.05 2.41 11.01
CA LEU A 159 -0.15 1.87 9.67
C LEU A 159 1.15 1.27 9.11
N THR A 160 1.06 0.02 8.65
CA THR A 160 2.17 -0.73 8.07
C THR A 160 1.88 -1.17 6.63
N ASP A 161 0.63 -1.56 6.30
CA ASP A 161 0.27 -2.05 4.97
C ASP A 161 -1.03 -1.39 4.48
N VAL A 162 -0.92 -0.59 3.42
CA VAL A 162 -2.05 0.13 2.81
C VAL A 162 -2.19 -0.30 1.35
N ARG A 163 -3.29 -0.99 1.04
CA ARG A 163 -3.60 -1.50 -0.31
C ARG A 163 -4.95 -0.99 -0.79
N LEU A 164 -4.90 -0.04 -1.72
CA LEU A 164 -6.06 0.67 -2.28
C LEU A 164 -6.16 0.50 -3.81
N PHE A 165 -5.40 -0.42 -4.39
CA PHE A 165 -5.32 -0.62 -5.84
C PHE A 165 -6.66 -1.06 -6.46
N ASN A 166 -6.82 -0.87 -7.77
CA ASN A 166 -8.04 -1.19 -8.53
C ASN A 166 -9.30 -0.55 -7.90
N ASN A 167 -9.30 0.78 -7.87
CA ASN A 167 -10.42 1.62 -7.45
C ASN A 167 -10.53 2.82 -8.42
N SER A 168 -11.30 3.84 -8.05
CA SER A 168 -11.42 5.10 -8.80
C SER A 168 -10.92 6.32 -7.99
N PHE A 169 -9.91 6.15 -7.13
CA PHE A 169 -9.33 7.27 -6.37
C PHE A 169 -8.71 8.32 -7.30
N THR A 170 -8.92 9.60 -6.98
CA THR A 170 -8.44 10.77 -7.72
C THR A 170 -7.57 11.67 -6.83
N GLY A 171 -7.08 12.78 -7.37
CA GLY A 171 -6.24 13.72 -6.63
C GLY A 171 -4.81 13.22 -6.46
N THR A 172 -4.06 13.83 -5.55
CA THR A 172 -2.61 13.61 -5.42
C THR A 172 -2.27 12.64 -4.29
N LEU A 173 -1.06 12.07 -4.35
CA LEU A 173 -0.42 11.39 -3.22
C LEU A 173 -0.25 12.40 -2.05
N PRO A 174 -0.80 12.14 -0.84
CA PRO A 174 -0.68 13.07 0.28
C PRO A 174 0.76 13.16 0.78
N THR A 175 1.40 14.32 0.64
CA THR A 175 2.77 14.52 1.16
C THR A 175 2.87 14.26 2.66
N SER A 176 1.79 14.48 3.42
CA SER A 176 1.70 14.20 4.86
C SER A 176 1.88 12.72 5.21
N TRP A 177 1.64 11.80 4.29
CA TRP A 177 1.89 10.37 4.53
C TRP A 177 3.36 10.04 4.74
N SER A 178 4.28 10.97 4.46
CA SER A 178 5.68 10.88 4.91
C SER A 178 5.85 10.74 6.43
N MET A 179 4.81 11.04 7.22
CA MET A 179 4.79 10.85 8.68
C MET A 179 4.53 9.39 9.11
N LEU A 180 4.11 8.51 8.18
CA LEU A 180 3.82 7.10 8.47
C LEU A 180 5.11 6.27 8.56
N SER A 181 5.90 6.49 9.61
CA SER A 181 7.26 5.94 9.75
C SER A 181 7.36 4.41 9.74
N TYR A 182 6.26 3.70 9.98
CA TYR A 182 6.17 2.24 9.98
C TYR A 182 5.61 1.65 8.68
N LEU A 183 5.22 2.49 7.72
CA LEU A 183 4.64 2.04 6.46
C LEU A 183 5.66 1.22 5.67
N SER A 184 5.33 -0.04 5.42
CA SER A 184 6.17 -1.01 4.72
C SER A 184 5.61 -1.37 3.33
N THR A 185 4.30 -1.26 3.14
CA THR A 185 3.63 -1.52 1.87
C THR A 185 2.68 -0.38 1.54
N LEU A 186 2.83 0.18 0.34
CA LEU A 186 1.89 1.15 -0.22
C LEU A 186 1.54 0.78 -1.66
N TRP A 187 0.32 0.29 -1.86
CA TRP A 187 -0.14 -0.20 -3.15
C TRP A 187 -1.41 0.52 -3.62
N LEU A 188 -1.25 1.36 -4.64
CA LEU A 188 -2.25 2.31 -5.15
C LEU A 188 -2.48 2.18 -6.66
N SER A 189 -2.02 1.10 -7.29
CA SER A 189 -2.09 0.91 -8.73
C SER A 189 -3.52 0.83 -9.26
N GLY A 190 -3.75 1.12 -10.54
CA GLY A 190 -5.09 0.97 -11.14
C GLY A 190 -6.12 1.92 -10.53
N ASN A 191 -5.75 3.18 -10.34
CA ASN A 191 -6.61 4.26 -9.88
C ASN A 191 -6.61 5.41 -10.92
N ARG A 192 -7.01 6.62 -10.51
CA ARG A 192 -6.98 7.84 -11.33
C ARG A 192 -6.21 8.96 -10.62
N LEU A 193 -5.19 8.60 -9.84
CA LEU A 193 -4.34 9.53 -9.11
C LEU A 193 -3.53 10.39 -10.08
N SER A 194 -3.23 11.61 -9.65
CA SER A 194 -2.51 12.63 -10.42
C SER A 194 -1.46 13.34 -9.57
N GLY A 195 -0.81 14.36 -10.13
CA GLY A 195 0.27 15.09 -9.46
C GLY A 195 1.60 14.36 -9.57
N THR A 196 2.51 14.57 -8.60
CA THR A 196 3.88 14.04 -8.64
C THR A 196 4.14 13.04 -7.50
N LEU A 197 5.20 12.24 -7.64
CA LEU A 197 5.74 11.49 -6.51
C LEU A 197 6.28 12.46 -5.46
N PRO A 198 5.90 12.35 -4.17
CA PRO A 198 6.43 13.24 -3.13
C PRO A 198 7.89 12.92 -2.80
N ASP A 199 8.78 13.90 -2.93
CA ASP A 199 10.17 13.75 -2.45
C ASP A 199 10.23 13.41 -0.95
N ALA A 200 9.27 13.94 -0.17
CA ALA A 200 9.14 13.69 1.27
C ALA A 200 8.96 12.21 1.64
N TYR A 201 8.52 11.36 0.70
CA TYR A 201 8.44 9.91 0.95
C TYR A 201 9.82 9.26 1.16
N SER A 202 10.93 9.98 0.90
CA SER A 202 12.27 9.59 1.34
C SER A 202 12.38 9.34 2.85
N ALA A 203 11.44 9.86 3.66
CA ALA A 203 11.35 9.61 5.10
C ALA A 203 10.75 8.24 5.45
N LEU A 204 10.10 7.55 4.51
CA LEU A 204 9.45 6.24 4.72
C LEU A 204 10.47 5.10 4.65
N THR A 205 11.45 5.09 5.56
CA THR A 205 12.60 4.18 5.49
C THR A 205 12.24 2.70 5.67
N GLN A 206 11.02 2.37 6.12
CA GLN A 206 10.53 0.99 6.22
C GLN A 206 9.85 0.49 4.94
N LEU A 207 9.61 1.37 3.96
CA LEU A 207 8.89 1.04 2.75
C LEU A 207 9.67 0.01 1.93
N SER A 208 9.01 -1.11 1.68
CA SER A 208 9.53 -2.25 0.91
C SER A 208 8.80 -2.44 -0.41
N LEU A 209 7.52 -2.07 -0.47
CA LEU A 209 6.73 -2.07 -1.69
C LEU A 209 6.07 -0.71 -1.88
N PHE A 210 6.32 -0.11 -3.04
CA PHE A 210 5.60 1.07 -3.51
C PHE A 210 5.09 0.83 -4.93
N ASP A 211 3.78 0.90 -5.15
CA ASP A 211 3.21 0.74 -6.49
C ASP A 211 2.08 1.75 -6.74
N VAL A 212 2.27 2.60 -7.75
CA VAL A 212 1.29 3.56 -8.28
C VAL A 212 1.08 3.37 -9.79
N GLY A 213 1.39 2.18 -10.31
CA GLY A 213 1.23 1.87 -11.72
C GLY A 213 -0.22 2.01 -12.21
N GLN A 214 -0.42 2.20 -13.50
CA GLN A 214 -1.74 2.23 -14.15
C GLN A 214 -2.68 3.31 -13.57
N ASN A 215 -2.14 4.45 -13.14
CA ASN A 215 -2.95 5.61 -12.74
C ASN A 215 -3.21 6.58 -13.91
N GLY A 216 -2.34 6.56 -14.93
CA GLY A 216 -2.49 7.30 -16.18
C GLY A 216 -2.26 8.81 -16.10
N ASN A 217 -2.29 9.43 -14.90
CA ASN A 217 -2.22 10.89 -14.74
C ASN A 217 -1.14 11.38 -13.76
N ILE A 218 -0.29 10.49 -13.24
CA ILE A 218 0.84 10.90 -12.40
C ILE A 218 1.97 11.39 -13.32
N VAL A 219 2.45 12.60 -13.05
CA VAL A 219 3.43 13.35 -13.82
C VAL A 219 4.69 13.63 -13.00
N GLY A 220 5.65 14.35 -13.59
CA GLY A 220 6.87 14.79 -12.91
C GLY A 220 8.00 13.76 -13.00
N THR A 221 9.07 14.02 -12.27
CA THR A 221 10.30 13.21 -12.30
C THR A 221 10.33 12.16 -11.19
N LEU A 222 11.15 11.13 -11.36
CA LEU A 222 11.45 10.16 -10.31
C LEU A 222 12.32 10.81 -9.21
N PRO A 223 11.91 10.81 -7.92
CA PRO A 223 12.65 11.43 -6.83
C PRO A 223 14.03 10.80 -6.61
N SER A 224 15.09 11.58 -6.80
CA SER A 224 16.45 11.11 -6.47
C SER A 224 16.66 10.91 -4.96
N SER A 225 15.89 11.61 -4.13
CA SER A 225 15.90 11.52 -2.65
C SER A 225 15.47 10.14 -2.16
N TRP A 226 14.68 9.39 -2.93
CA TRP A 226 14.24 8.04 -2.56
C TRP A 226 15.40 7.05 -2.46
N SER A 227 16.59 7.40 -2.94
CA SER A 227 17.83 6.66 -2.69
C SER A 227 18.14 6.40 -1.20
N SER A 228 17.48 7.10 -0.26
CA SER A 228 17.56 6.82 1.18
C SER A 228 16.70 5.62 1.63
N ILE A 229 15.74 5.17 0.83
CA ILE A 229 14.79 4.11 1.20
C ILE A 229 15.38 2.74 0.83
N THR A 230 16.48 2.38 1.49
CA THR A 230 17.27 1.18 1.16
C THR A 230 16.52 -0.15 1.33
N ASN A 231 15.35 -0.13 1.98
CA ASN A 231 14.46 -1.29 2.14
C ASN A 231 13.52 -1.51 0.95
N LEU A 232 13.42 -0.58 -0.02
CA LEU A 232 12.57 -0.76 -1.20
C LEU A 232 13.01 -1.99 -1.99
N GLY A 233 12.11 -2.98 -2.05
CA GLY A 233 12.25 -4.20 -2.83
C GLY A 233 11.49 -4.14 -4.16
N THR A 234 10.32 -3.49 -4.16
CA THR A 234 9.46 -3.41 -5.35
C THR A 234 9.00 -1.97 -5.57
N VAL A 235 9.20 -1.48 -6.80
CA VAL A 235 8.75 -0.16 -7.25
C VAL A 235 7.97 -0.31 -8.56
N GLY A 236 6.65 -0.09 -8.49
CA GLY A 236 5.72 -0.11 -9.63
C GLY A 236 5.28 1.29 -10.03
N LEU A 237 5.64 1.73 -11.23
CA LEU A 237 5.40 3.07 -11.77
C LEU A 237 4.87 3.05 -13.21
N GLN A 238 4.67 1.85 -13.77
CA GLN A 238 4.27 1.62 -15.14
C GLN A 238 2.91 2.26 -15.49
N GLY A 239 2.69 2.72 -16.73
CA GLY A 239 1.41 3.27 -17.17
C GLY A 239 1.05 4.61 -16.53
N ASN A 240 1.99 5.55 -16.52
CA ASN A 240 1.84 6.91 -16.02
C ASN A 240 2.43 7.91 -17.03
N GLN A 241 2.65 9.16 -16.62
CA GLN A 241 3.21 10.24 -17.44
C GLN A 241 4.54 10.75 -16.85
N PHE A 242 5.35 9.86 -16.26
CA PHE A 242 6.64 10.27 -15.70
C PHE A 242 7.60 10.75 -16.78
N VAL A 243 8.31 11.85 -16.49
CA VAL A 243 9.29 12.52 -17.36
C VAL A 243 10.67 12.58 -16.68
N GLY A 244 11.66 13.11 -17.37
CA GLY A 244 13.03 13.20 -16.86
C GLY A 244 13.78 11.88 -16.99
N THR A 245 14.78 11.63 -16.14
CA THR A 245 15.68 10.48 -16.26
C THR A 245 15.49 9.47 -15.15
N LEU A 246 15.93 8.22 -15.38
CA LEU A 246 16.15 7.26 -14.30
C LEU A 246 17.24 7.80 -13.33
N PRO A 247 16.98 7.94 -12.03
CA PRO A 247 17.97 8.49 -11.11
C PRO A 247 19.16 7.53 -10.92
N GLY A 248 20.37 7.99 -11.23
CA GLY A 248 21.58 7.21 -10.95
C GLY A 248 21.76 6.90 -9.46
N SER A 249 21.26 7.78 -8.58
CA SER A 249 21.29 7.59 -7.12
C SER A 249 20.47 6.39 -6.64
N TRP A 250 19.51 5.89 -7.45
CA TRP A 250 18.78 4.66 -7.13
C TRP A 250 19.67 3.42 -7.14
N GLY A 251 20.93 3.54 -7.59
CA GLY A 251 21.96 2.53 -7.32
C GLY A 251 22.07 2.18 -5.83
N ASN A 252 21.78 3.11 -4.92
CA ASN A 252 21.78 2.88 -3.47
C ASN A 252 20.60 2.05 -2.96
N LEU A 253 19.58 1.76 -3.78
CA LEU A 253 18.45 0.92 -3.40
C LEU A 253 18.87 -0.55 -3.41
N SER A 254 19.72 -0.95 -2.47
CA SER A 254 20.37 -2.26 -2.45
C SER A 254 19.40 -3.43 -2.33
N SER A 255 18.21 -3.22 -1.78
CA SER A 255 17.17 -4.25 -1.67
C SER A 255 16.29 -4.37 -2.91
N LEU A 256 16.41 -3.45 -3.88
CA LEU A 256 15.48 -3.38 -5.00
C LEU A 256 15.63 -4.62 -5.89
N SER A 257 14.52 -5.33 -6.03
CA SER A 257 14.41 -6.56 -6.80
C SER A 257 13.53 -6.39 -8.04
N SER A 258 12.49 -5.56 -7.98
CA SER A 258 11.61 -5.30 -9.12
C SER A 258 11.41 -3.79 -9.31
N LEU A 259 11.76 -3.30 -10.50
CA LEU A 259 11.51 -1.93 -10.93
C LEU A 259 10.75 -1.93 -12.26
N GLN A 260 9.52 -1.42 -12.24
CA GLN A 260 8.63 -1.37 -13.39
C GLN A 260 8.28 0.09 -13.70
N VAL A 261 8.71 0.57 -14.87
CA VAL A 261 8.53 1.95 -15.35
C VAL A 261 7.99 2.00 -16.78
N ASP A 262 7.45 0.89 -17.28
CA ASP A 262 6.91 0.77 -18.65
C ASP A 262 5.82 1.81 -18.95
N GLY A 263 5.70 2.24 -20.21
CA GLY A 263 4.61 3.13 -20.64
C GLY A 263 4.63 4.46 -19.90
N ASN A 264 5.76 5.17 -20.02
CA ASN A 264 5.98 6.51 -19.48
C ASN A 264 6.68 7.40 -20.54
N HIS A 265 7.12 8.60 -20.16
CA HIS A 265 7.86 9.54 -21.00
C HIS A 265 9.29 9.74 -20.49
N LEU A 266 9.91 8.71 -19.91
CA LEU A 266 11.27 8.78 -19.38
C LEU A 266 12.27 8.93 -20.51
N THR A 267 13.31 9.72 -20.26
CA THR A 267 14.36 10.16 -21.20
C THR A 267 15.75 9.87 -20.62
N GLY A 268 16.80 10.21 -21.36
CA GLY A 268 18.19 10.00 -20.94
C GLY A 268 18.62 8.53 -21.04
N SER A 269 19.79 8.22 -20.51
CA SER A 269 20.40 6.88 -20.61
C SER A 269 20.06 5.99 -19.41
N LEU A 270 20.16 4.68 -19.62
CA LEU A 270 20.21 3.71 -18.54
C LEU A 270 21.42 4.03 -17.61
N PRO A 271 21.24 4.15 -16.28
CA PRO A 271 22.33 4.57 -15.39
C PRO A 271 23.43 3.51 -15.27
N ASN A 272 24.68 3.90 -15.53
CA ASN A 272 25.82 2.98 -15.43
C ASN A 272 26.13 2.60 -13.97
N GLN A 273 25.77 3.46 -13.00
CA GLN A 273 26.01 3.26 -11.57
C GLN A 273 25.26 2.06 -11.00
N TRP A 274 24.11 1.70 -11.58
CA TRP A 274 23.27 0.60 -11.10
C TRP A 274 24.00 -0.75 -11.14
N GLY A 275 24.82 -0.99 -12.17
CA GLY A 275 25.50 -2.27 -12.39
C GLY A 275 26.30 -2.76 -11.17
N ALA A 276 27.01 -1.86 -10.50
CA ALA A 276 27.86 -2.22 -9.36
C ALA A 276 27.11 -2.22 -8.01
N GLN A 277 25.92 -1.63 -7.93
CA GLN A 277 25.27 -1.28 -6.65
C GLN A 277 23.92 -1.99 -6.42
N MET A 278 23.15 -2.27 -7.47
CA MET A 278 21.83 -2.90 -7.37
C MET A 278 21.91 -4.42 -7.47
N SER A 279 22.63 -5.04 -6.53
CA SER A 279 22.94 -6.48 -6.60
C SER A 279 21.73 -7.39 -6.53
N ASN A 280 20.58 -6.94 -6.04
CA ASN A 280 19.36 -7.76 -5.91
C ASN A 280 18.36 -7.57 -7.06
N LEU A 281 18.66 -6.72 -8.04
CA LEU A 281 17.74 -6.39 -9.12
C LEU A 281 17.49 -7.63 -9.98
N TRP A 282 16.26 -8.14 -9.90
CA TRP A 282 15.81 -9.31 -10.65
C TRP A 282 14.98 -8.91 -11.87
N GLN A 283 14.10 -7.93 -11.72
CA GLN A 283 13.24 -7.43 -12.79
C GLN A 283 13.45 -5.95 -13.02
N PHE A 284 13.75 -5.58 -14.26
CA PHE A 284 13.70 -4.21 -14.74
C PHE A 284 12.91 -4.12 -16.05
N THR A 285 11.79 -3.42 -16.01
CA THR A 285 10.94 -3.22 -17.19
C THR A 285 10.73 -1.72 -17.41
N ALA A 286 11.11 -1.24 -18.59
CA ALA A 286 11.07 0.16 -19.00
C ALA A 286 10.65 0.29 -20.47
N SER A 287 9.84 -0.64 -20.94
CA SER A 287 9.33 -0.62 -22.31
C SER A 287 8.46 0.59 -22.58
N ILE A 288 8.34 1.03 -23.83
CA ILE A 288 7.46 2.14 -24.24
C ILE A 288 7.82 3.41 -23.45
N ASN A 289 9.03 3.91 -23.70
CA ASN A 289 9.56 5.15 -23.14
C ASN A 289 10.35 5.91 -24.22
N ASN A 290 11.03 6.99 -23.83
CA ASN A 290 11.88 7.80 -24.70
C ASN A 290 13.36 7.71 -24.26
N LEU A 291 13.80 6.56 -23.73
CA LEU A 291 15.17 6.33 -23.27
C LEU A 291 16.13 6.33 -24.46
N THR A 292 17.32 6.90 -24.26
CA THR A 292 18.35 7.14 -25.28
C THR A 292 19.70 6.58 -24.80
N GLY A 293 20.75 6.71 -25.61
CA GLY A 293 22.09 6.22 -25.26
C GLY A 293 22.25 4.73 -25.51
N THR A 294 23.17 4.07 -24.79
CA THR A 294 23.54 2.67 -25.01
C THR A 294 23.14 1.79 -23.84
N LEU A 295 23.10 0.47 -24.07
CA LEU A 295 23.07 -0.52 -22.99
C LEU A 295 24.38 -0.43 -22.17
N PRO A 296 24.35 -0.25 -20.84
CA PRO A 296 25.57 -0.09 -20.05
C PRO A 296 26.36 -1.40 -19.91
N GLU A 297 27.66 -1.37 -20.20
CA GLU A 297 28.53 -2.54 -20.02
C GLU A 297 28.60 -2.99 -18.56
N SER A 298 28.53 -2.06 -17.61
CA SER A 298 28.53 -2.33 -16.16
C SER A 298 27.36 -3.20 -15.71
N TRP A 299 26.27 -3.28 -16.47
CA TRP A 299 25.12 -4.12 -16.10
C TRP A 299 25.40 -5.63 -16.26
N SER A 300 26.54 -6.01 -16.86
CA SER A 300 27.07 -7.37 -16.72
C SER A 300 27.35 -7.79 -15.27
N GLN A 301 27.40 -6.83 -14.33
CA GLN A 301 27.57 -7.08 -12.90
C GLN A 301 26.23 -7.33 -12.16
N LEU A 302 25.09 -7.14 -12.81
CA LEU A 302 23.76 -7.44 -12.24
C LEU A 302 23.48 -8.94 -12.30
N LEU A 303 24.15 -9.70 -11.43
CA LEU A 303 24.16 -11.17 -11.48
C LEU A 303 22.78 -11.81 -11.28
N PHE A 304 21.82 -11.10 -10.68
CA PHE A 304 20.46 -11.61 -10.42
C PHE A 304 19.42 -11.12 -11.42
N LEU A 305 19.79 -10.29 -12.40
CA LEU A 305 18.86 -9.74 -13.38
C LEU A 305 18.29 -10.89 -14.22
N GLY A 306 17.05 -11.27 -13.93
CA GLY A 306 16.36 -12.42 -14.51
C GLY A 306 15.24 -12.03 -15.47
N SER A 307 14.83 -10.76 -15.50
CA SER A 307 13.84 -10.17 -16.41
C SER A 307 14.24 -8.74 -16.74
N PHE A 308 14.47 -8.45 -18.01
CA PHE A 308 14.91 -7.16 -18.52
C PHE A 308 14.17 -6.81 -19.81
N ASN A 309 13.34 -5.78 -19.77
CA ASN A 309 12.59 -5.30 -20.93
C ASN A 309 12.79 -3.80 -21.10
N VAL A 310 13.43 -3.38 -22.19
CA VAL A 310 13.60 -1.97 -22.59
C VAL A 310 13.11 -1.73 -24.02
N SER A 311 12.20 -2.58 -24.48
CA SER A 311 11.66 -2.49 -25.83
C SER A 311 10.93 -1.17 -26.09
N HIS A 312 10.79 -0.76 -27.35
CA HIS A 312 10.11 0.50 -27.73
C HIS A 312 10.72 1.72 -27.04
N ASN A 313 12.01 1.96 -27.33
CA ASN A 313 12.77 3.11 -26.85
C ASN A 313 13.65 3.66 -28.01
N GLN A 314 14.55 4.59 -27.71
CA GLN A 314 15.53 5.19 -28.64
C GLN A 314 16.97 4.78 -28.27
N LEU A 315 17.14 3.58 -27.69
CA LEU A 315 18.47 3.05 -27.37
C LEU A 315 19.21 2.70 -28.65
N SER A 316 20.53 2.85 -28.63
CA SER A 316 21.40 2.66 -29.80
C SER A 316 22.72 2.00 -29.41
N GLY A 317 23.56 1.69 -30.40
CA GLY A 317 24.88 1.09 -30.19
C GLY A 317 24.85 -0.43 -30.32
N ASN A 318 25.75 -1.12 -29.62
CA ASN A 318 25.88 -2.57 -29.72
C ASN A 318 25.41 -3.23 -28.42
N LEU A 319 24.90 -4.46 -28.51
CA LEU A 319 24.73 -5.32 -27.34
C LEU A 319 26.12 -5.55 -26.70
N PRO A 320 26.33 -5.23 -25.41
CA PRO A 320 27.64 -5.39 -24.77
C PRO A 320 28.09 -6.84 -24.82
N SER A 321 29.35 -7.08 -25.22
CA SER A 321 29.90 -8.44 -25.37
C SER A 321 30.01 -9.20 -24.04
N THR A 322 29.98 -8.50 -22.90
CA THR A 322 30.02 -9.09 -21.56
C THR A 322 28.67 -9.62 -21.09
N TRP A 323 27.55 -9.14 -21.67
CA TRP A 323 26.20 -9.54 -21.27
C TRP A 323 25.89 -11.01 -21.57
N PRO A 324 26.12 -11.55 -22.79
CA PRO A 324 25.82 -12.95 -23.10
C PRO A 324 26.45 -13.96 -22.14
N ALA A 325 27.70 -13.73 -21.72
CA ALA A 325 28.38 -14.62 -20.78
C ALA A 325 27.90 -14.43 -19.33
N ALA A 326 27.67 -13.19 -18.89
CA ALA A 326 27.28 -12.88 -17.52
C ALA A 326 25.81 -13.21 -17.21
N MET A 327 24.93 -13.08 -18.21
CA MET A 327 23.48 -13.23 -18.06
C MET A 327 23.00 -14.68 -18.28
N ASN A 328 23.81 -15.55 -18.88
CA ASN A 328 23.46 -16.96 -19.15
C ASN A 328 23.30 -17.80 -17.86
N SER A 329 23.87 -17.36 -16.72
CA SER A 329 23.71 -18.07 -15.44
C SER A 329 22.45 -17.71 -14.65
N SER A 330 21.77 -16.61 -14.98
CA SER A 330 20.70 -16.03 -14.16
C SER A 330 19.44 -15.59 -14.91
N MET A 331 19.51 -15.38 -16.23
CA MET A 331 18.35 -15.04 -17.05
C MET A 331 17.59 -16.29 -17.49
N ILE A 332 16.27 -16.29 -17.26
CA ILE A 332 15.36 -17.30 -17.79
C ILE A 332 15.22 -17.09 -19.31
N ALA A 333 14.93 -18.15 -20.05
CA ALA A 333 14.54 -18.00 -21.45
C ALA A 333 13.42 -16.96 -21.61
N ASP A 334 13.54 -16.11 -22.64
CA ASP A 334 12.61 -15.00 -22.95
C ASP A 334 12.70 -13.74 -22.06
N ALA A 335 13.72 -13.64 -21.21
CA ALA A 335 13.86 -12.54 -20.25
C ALA A 335 14.49 -11.24 -20.79
N LEU A 336 15.12 -11.21 -21.98
CA LEU A 336 15.82 -10.03 -22.52
C LEU A 336 15.06 -9.42 -23.69
N ASP A 337 14.24 -8.39 -23.48
CA ASP A 337 13.54 -7.71 -24.57
C ASP A 337 14.12 -6.32 -24.88
N ILE A 338 14.87 -6.25 -25.97
CA ILE A 338 15.49 -5.01 -26.50
C ILE A 338 14.88 -4.57 -27.83
N ARG A 339 13.76 -5.18 -28.26
CA ARG A 339 13.16 -4.91 -29.59
C ARG A 339 12.71 -3.47 -29.73
N TRP A 340 12.58 -2.99 -30.97
CA TRP A 340 12.16 -1.61 -31.24
C TRP A 340 13.09 -0.56 -30.59
N ASN A 341 14.39 -0.78 -30.80
CA ASN A 341 15.51 0.13 -30.53
C ASN A 341 16.48 0.04 -31.72
N CYS A 342 17.50 0.91 -31.78
CA CYS A 342 18.60 0.88 -32.76
C CYS A 342 19.85 0.12 -32.22
N ILE A 343 19.64 -1.05 -31.59
CA ILE A 343 20.72 -1.86 -31.00
C ILE A 343 21.19 -2.93 -32.00
N ASN A 344 22.48 -2.89 -32.33
CA ASN A 344 23.15 -3.88 -33.18
C ASN A 344 23.52 -5.13 -32.37
N ILE A 345 23.25 -6.30 -32.95
CA ILE A 345 23.61 -7.61 -32.41
C ILE A 345 24.60 -8.26 -33.38
N THR A 346 25.84 -8.51 -32.94
CA THR A 346 26.88 -9.12 -33.77
C THR A 346 26.87 -10.65 -33.68
N ILE A 347 27.34 -11.34 -34.72
CA ILE A 347 27.37 -12.81 -34.83
C ILE A 347 28.14 -13.48 -33.66
N ALA A 348 29.17 -12.82 -33.11
CA ALA A 348 29.90 -13.31 -31.93
C ALA A 348 29.02 -13.41 -30.68
N ASN A 349 27.91 -12.66 -30.62
CA ASN A 349 26.94 -12.72 -29.51
C ASN A 349 25.95 -13.89 -29.67
N VAL A 350 26.01 -14.61 -30.80
CA VAL A 350 25.07 -15.69 -31.19
C VAL A 350 25.73 -17.07 -31.15
N THR A 351 27.07 -17.14 -31.18
CA THR A 351 27.83 -18.39 -31.37
C THR A 351 27.94 -19.29 -30.13
N ASP A 352 27.62 -18.81 -28.93
CA ASP A 352 27.59 -19.65 -27.72
C ASP A 352 26.21 -20.29 -27.53
N GLY A 353 25.84 -21.24 -28.41
CA GLY A 353 24.90 -22.38 -28.25
C GLY A 353 23.59 -22.30 -27.43
N TYR A 354 23.23 -21.16 -26.84
CA TYR A 354 22.28 -21.03 -25.74
C TYR A 354 21.39 -19.79 -25.84
N PHE A 355 21.63 -18.92 -26.81
CA PHE A 355 20.64 -17.93 -27.20
C PHE A 355 19.70 -18.56 -28.23
N TRP A 356 18.40 -18.57 -27.93
CA TRP A 356 17.32 -18.89 -28.88
C TRP A 356 17.18 -17.77 -29.93
N ALA A 357 18.31 -17.35 -30.53
CA ALA A 357 18.47 -16.25 -31.47
C ALA A 357 17.55 -16.36 -32.70
N ASN A 358 17.00 -17.54 -32.98
CA ASN A 358 16.08 -17.74 -34.09
C ASN A 358 14.70 -17.09 -33.89
N GLN A 359 14.31 -16.66 -32.68
CA GLN A 359 13.10 -15.83 -32.48
C GLN A 359 13.38 -14.33 -32.31
N TRP A 360 14.65 -13.95 -32.12
CA TRP A 360 15.10 -12.55 -31.97
C TRP A 360 15.57 -11.92 -33.29
N ILE A 361 15.73 -12.73 -34.34
CA ILE A 361 16.12 -12.34 -35.70
C ILE A 361 14.95 -12.62 -36.68
N ALA A 362 13.70 -12.35 -36.29
CA ALA A 362 12.69 -12.03 -37.31
C ALA A 362 13.08 -10.64 -37.87
N PRO A 363 13.02 -10.40 -39.20
CA PRO A 363 13.69 -9.26 -39.82
C PRO A 363 13.28 -8.03 -39.04
N GLN A 364 14.27 -7.45 -38.34
CA GLN A 364 14.09 -6.18 -37.69
C GLN A 364 13.42 -5.33 -38.76
N ARG A 365 12.21 -4.84 -38.50
CA ARG A 365 11.96 -3.50 -38.99
C ARG A 365 13.06 -2.72 -38.32
N GLN A 366 14.15 -2.51 -39.06
CA GLN A 366 15.01 -1.36 -38.92
C GLN A 366 14.03 -0.20 -38.97
N GLY A 367 13.41 0.07 -37.82
CA GLY A 367 12.48 1.14 -37.66
C GLY A 367 13.39 2.34 -37.73
N GLN A 368 13.53 2.86 -38.94
CA GLN A 368 14.22 4.11 -39.30
C GLN A 368 15.12 4.60 -38.16
N CYS A 369 16.28 3.94 -38.00
CA CYS A 369 17.46 4.73 -37.77
C CYS A 369 17.69 5.47 -39.11
#